data_AF-A0A1W2EJ86-F1
#
_entry.id   AF-A0A1W2EJ86-F1
#
_cell.length_a   1.000
_cell.length_b   1.000
_cell.length_c   1.000
_cell.angle_alpha   90.00
_cell.angle_beta   90.00
_cell.angle_gamma   90.00
#
_symmetry.space_group_name_H-M   'P 1'
#
loop_
_entity.id
_entity.type
_entity.pdbx_description
1 polymer ?
#
loop_
_entity_poly.entity_id
_entity_poly.type
_entity_poly.pdbx_seq_one_letter_code
_entity_poly.pdbx_strand_id
1 'polypeptide(L)' 'MNDNDKPSRVLTFDDAVQIWLRNWTGEFQNRIAASFDVNPGRVNEVLKERKFIGSREAALQKRSA' A
#
# COMPACT_ATOMS: atom_id res chain seq x y z
N MET A 1 17.35 3.64 -23.89
CA MET A 1 16.51 2.67 -23.15
C MET A 1 15.14 3.30 -22.97
N ASN A 2 14.06 2.58 -23.24
CA ASN A 2 12.70 3.09 -23.05
C ASN A 2 12.35 3.01 -21.56
N ASP A 3 12.04 4.12 -20.90
CA ASP A 3 11.73 4.14 -19.45
C ASP A 3 10.47 3.34 -19.08
N ASN A 4 9.65 2.96 -20.06
CA ASN A 4 8.43 2.16 -19.89
C ASN A 4 8.68 0.69 -19.48
N ASP A 5 9.91 0.18 -19.59
CA ASP A 5 10.26 -1.20 -19.19
C ASP A 5 10.76 -1.30 -17.74
N LYS A 6 10.80 -0.20 -16.99
CA LYS A 6 11.22 -0.22 -15.58
C LYS A 6 10.16 -0.96 -14.74
N PRO A 7 10.55 -1.99 -13.96
CA PRO A 7 9.61 -2.65 -13.07
C PRO A 7 9.09 -1.65 -12.03
N SER A 8 7.79 -1.70 -11.77
CA SER A 8 7.16 -0.88 -10.72
C SER A 8 7.85 -1.10 -9.37
N ARG A 9 7.86 -0.06 -8.52
CA ARG A 9 8.40 -0.15 -7.17
C ARG A 9 7.84 -1.37 -6.41
N VAL A 10 8.70 -2.03 -5.64
CA VAL A 10 8.30 -3.15 -4.77
C VAL A 10 7.84 -2.59 -3.42
N LEU A 11 6.61 -2.92 -3.02
CA LEU A 11 6.08 -2.56 -1.70
C LEU A 11 6.83 -3.28 -0.58
N THR A 12 7.02 -2.59 0.53
CA THR A 12 7.54 -3.14 1.79
C THR A 12 6.42 -3.33 2.81
N PHE A 13 6.74 -3.94 3.95
CA PHE A 13 5.78 -4.07 5.05
C PHE A 13 5.38 -2.71 5.64
N ASP A 14 6.30 -1.75 5.76
CA ASP A 14 5.94 -0.40 6.25
C ASP A 14 5.07 0.34 5.23
N ASP A 15 5.33 0.19 3.92
CA ASP A 15 4.42 0.72 2.89
C ASP A 15 3.00 0.15 3.05
N ALA A 16 2.87 -1.14 3.36
CA ALA A 16 1.58 -1.76 3.62
C ALA A 16 0.87 -1.18 4.85
N VAL A 17 1.61 -0.86 5.92
CA VAL A 17 1.09 -0.14 7.09
C VAL A 17 0.58 1.25 6.69
N GLN A 18 1.33 2.00 5.88
CA GLN A 18 0.93 3.32 5.39
C GLN A 18 -0.30 3.26 4.48
N ILE A 19 -0.40 2.21 3.64
CA ILE A 19 -1.58 1.95 2.79
C ILE A 19 -2.84 1.81 3.65
N TRP A 20 -2.79 1.06 4.76
CA TRP A 20 -3.92 0.92 5.69
C TRP A 20 -4.32 2.26 6.31
N LEU A 21 -3.34 3.03 6.80
CA LEU A 21 -3.59 4.33 7.43
C LEU A 21 -4.28 5.29 6.45
N ARG A 22 -3.78 5.41 5.22
CA ARG A 22 -4.35 6.26 4.18
C ARG A 22 -5.74 5.83 3.73
N ASN A 23 -5.95 4.52 3.57
CA ASN A 23 -7.26 3.98 3.21
C ASN A 23 -8.31 4.29 4.30
N TRP A 24 -7.94 4.22 5.58
CA TRP A 24 -8.85 4.58 6.68
C TRP A 24 -9.12 6.08 6.81
N THR A 25 -8.25 6.94 6.30
CA THR A 25 -8.53 8.38 6.18
C THR A 25 -9.42 8.71 4.96
N GLY A 26 -9.87 7.70 4.21
CA GLY A 26 -10.76 7.85 3.06
C GLY A 26 -10.05 8.09 1.73
N GLU A 27 -8.73 7.90 1.65
CA GLU A 27 -8.00 8.03 0.39
C GLU A 27 -8.31 6.84 -0.54
N PHE A 28 -8.62 7.13 -1.81
CA PHE A 28 -8.92 6.08 -2.79
C PHE A 28 -7.68 5.28 -3.19
N GLN A 29 -7.86 3.97 -3.44
CA GLN A 29 -6.77 3.04 -3.78
C GLN A 29 -5.92 3.51 -4.97
N ASN A 30 -6.50 4.17 -5.97
CA ASN A 30 -5.75 4.68 -7.12
C ASN A 30 -4.81 5.84 -6.75
N ARG A 31 -5.20 6.72 -5.82
CA ARG A 31 -4.35 7.81 -5.32
C ARG A 31 -3.22 7.31 -4.43
N ILE A 32 -3.55 6.34 -3.57
CA ILE A 32 -2.57 5.61 -2.79
C ILE A 32 -1.56 4.94 -3.73
N ALA A 33 -2.03 4.18 -4.72
CA ALA A 33 -1.18 3.48 -5.68
C ALA A 33 -0.22 4.42 -6.44
N ALA A 34 -0.73 5.57 -6.90
CA ALA A 34 0.10 6.59 -7.53
C ALA A 34 1.20 7.13 -6.59
N SER A 35 0.89 7.34 -5.30
CA SER A 35 1.89 7.79 -4.31
C SER A 35 3.01 6.78 -4.07
N PHE A 36 2.74 5.49 -4.26
CA PHE A 36 3.72 4.42 -4.10
C PHE A 36 4.36 3.98 -5.41
N ASP A 37 4.00 4.56 -6.55
CA ASP A 37 4.43 4.14 -7.89
C ASP A 37 4.15 2.63 -8.15
N VAL A 38 2.93 2.21 -7.80
CA VAL A 38 2.47 0.82 -7.97
C VAL A 38 1.13 0.73 -8.66
N ASN A 39 0.82 -0.47 -9.16
CA ASN A 39 -0.51 -0.77 -9.68
C ASN A 39 -1.57 -0.78 -8.56
N PRO A 40 -2.79 -0.24 -8.76
CA PRO A 40 -3.87 -0.29 -7.77
C PRO A 40 -4.20 -1.69 -7.29
N GLY A 41 -4.02 -2.72 -8.13
CA GLY A 41 -4.13 -4.12 -7.72
C GLY A 41 -3.19 -4.51 -6.58
N ARG A 42 -1.97 -3.95 -6.52
CA ARG A 42 -1.03 -4.21 -5.42
C ARG A 42 -1.54 -3.64 -4.10
N VAL A 43 -2.13 -2.45 -4.13
CA VAL A 43 -2.81 -1.85 -2.97
C VAL A 43 -4.00 -2.71 -2.55
N ASN A 44 -4.78 -3.22 -3.51
CA ASN A 44 -5.91 -4.11 -3.23
C ASN A 44 -5.49 -5.42 -2.53
N GLU A 45 -4.36 -6.01 -2.95
CA GLU A 45 -3.82 -7.22 -2.31
C GLU A 45 -3.37 -6.98 -0.86
N VAL A 46 -2.86 -5.77 -0.54
CA VAL A 46 -2.59 -5.37 0.86
C VAL A 46 -3.89 -5.23 1.65
N LEU A 47 -4.87 -4.52 1.10
CA LEU A 47 -6.15 -4.24 1.78
C LEU A 47 -7.06 -5.47 1.91
N LYS A 48 -6.81 -6.52 1.14
CA LYS A 48 -7.43 -7.85 1.29
C LYS A 48 -6.60 -8.81 2.15
N GLU A 49 -5.51 -8.33 2.74
CA GLU A 49 -4.59 -9.11 3.57
C GLU A 49 -4.02 -10.36 2.84
N ARG A 50 -3.92 -10.30 1.50
CA ARG A 50 -3.30 -11.36 0.69
C ARG A 50 -1.78 -11.22 0.62
N LYS A 51 -1.28 -10.00 0.86
CA LYS A 51 0.14 -9.67 1.02
C LYS A 51 0.35 -8.82 2.26
N PHE A 52 1.54 -8.95 2.86
CA PHE A 52 1.94 -8.25 4.07
C PHE A 52 0.93 -8.48 5.21
N ILE A 53 0.62 -9.75 5.47
CA ILE A 53 -0.25 -10.17 6.59
C ILE A 53 0.29 -9.58 7.90
N GLY A 54 -0.60 -9.06 8.74
CA GLY A 54 -0.26 -8.34 9.98
C GLY A 54 -0.02 -6.84 9.81
N SER A 55 0.10 -6.32 8.57
CA SER A 55 0.23 -4.87 8.33
C SER A 55 -1.00 -4.08 8.78
N ARG A 56 -2.19 -4.69 8.74
CA ARG A 56 -3.42 -4.11 9.27
C ARG A 56 -3.35 -3.90 10.79
N GLU A 57 -2.90 -4.91 11.53
CA GLU A 57 -2.75 -4.85 12.98
C GLU A 57 -1.67 -3.85 13.39
N ALA A 58 -0.54 -3.83 12.68
CA ALA A 58 0.50 -2.84 12.89
C ALA A 58 0.00 -1.40 12.62
N ALA A 59 -0.83 -1.20 11.59
CA ALA A 59 -1.47 0.08 11.33
C ALA A 59 -2.47 0.47 12.44
N LEU A 60 -3.24 -0.48 12.97
CA LEU A 60 -4.10 -0.24 14.14
C LEU A 60 -3.28 0.23 15.35
N GLN A 61 -2.19 -0.47 15.67
CA GLN A 61 -1.30 -0.12 16.77
C GLN A 61 -0.72 1.29 16.61
N LYS A 62 -0.26 1.66 15.39
CA LYS A 62 0.26 3.01 15.10
C LYS A 62 -0.80 4.11 15.23
N ARG A 63 -2.08 3.81 14.95
CA ARG A 63 -3.18 4.79 15.06
C ARG A 63 -3.62 5.02 16.50
N SER A 64 -3.40 4.05 17.39
CA SER A 64 -3.78 4.10 18.81
C SER A 64 -2.69 4.65 19.73
N ALA A 65 -1.46 4.81 19.22
CA ALA A 65 -0.34 5.45 19.91
C ALA A 65 -0.38 6.98 19.74
#